data_AF-A0A9E5HD74-F1
#
_entry.id   AF-A0A9E5HD74-F1
#
_cell.length_a   1.000
_cell.length_b   1.000
_cell.length_c   1.000
_cell.angle_alpha   90.00
_cell.angle_beta   90.00
_cell.angle_gamma   90.00
#
_symmetry.space_group_name_H-M   'P 1'
#
loop_
_entity.id
_entity.type
_entity.pdbx_description
1 polymer ?
#
loop_
_entity_poly.entity_id
_entity_poly.type
_entity_poly.pdbx_seq_one_letter_code
_entity_poly.pdbx_strand_id
1 'polypeptide(L)'
;GVERFMKHLFVNIAKIESLLNTFYSKLPEELIIKTIHKSKPAKTKSLDKKYFIEKGFVHIKNYNSKNLLQNWLGVFESSLNHNLFVHPRFLKTIEEKRKQIKKSMTLDQYETIVDIISSKKNPIQVLRNLNDTKVLNELFPEFGRVWGQVQFDIYHHYTTDEHLLLTLYHLHELKKKSFYKEIYSRLHQKVALHVALLFHDIGKKGPKSHSIYGKELTQKIFKRLPLSVEDQELSLWLIENHLLMSDIAFKNDPQDPDVIASFTAIANTQEKVNSLFLFTLCDIAAVGPNILNEWRISLLRSLLFNARDFLQRGLDTANYSSSVQESLKKLVLEQADKEMKVFIKKSMRYFPNLYWEAFSSKMILDIFGFYLDYQKNKKELSVKFLNYNNKEYGAVIVICPNRSGVLKD
;
A
#
# COMPACT_ATOMS: atom_id res chain seq x y z
N GLY A 1 1.88 31.05 -4.85
CA GLY A 1 0.78 30.21 -4.33
C GLY A 1 1.34 29.07 -3.50
N VAL A 2 0.49 28.47 -2.65
CA VAL A 2 0.85 27.43 -1.67
C VAL A 2 1.47 26.19 -2.33
N GLU A 3 0.96 25.72 -3.48
CA GLU A 3 1.54 24.56 -4.19
C GLU A 3 3.01 24.78 -4.58
N ARG A 4 3.36 25.98 -5.05
CA ARG A 4 4.73 26.34 -5.39
C ARG A 4 5.63 26.37 -4.15
N PHE A 5 5.13 26.90 -3.04
CA PHE A 5 5.85 26.91 -1.76
C PHE A 5 6.10 25.48 -1.25
N MET A 6 5.08 24.64 -1.19
CA MET A 6 5.19 23.26 -0.73
C MET A 6 6.12 22.43 -1.64
N LYS A 7 6.07 22.63 -2.96
CA LYS A 7 7.04 22.05 -3.90
C LYS A 7 8.46 22.48 -3.56
N HIS A 8 8.69 23.77 -3.30
CA HIS A 8 10.01 24.26 -2.88
C HIS A 8 10.44 23.66 -1.54
N LEU A 9 9.53 23.52 -0.58
CA LEU A 9 9.82 22.88 0.71
C LEU A 9 10.31 21.45 0.54
N PHE A 10 9.53 20.58 -0.11
CA PHE A 10 9.91 19.18 -0.32
C PHE A 10 11.20 19.01 -1.12
N VAL A 11 11.38 19.79 -2.19
CA VAL A 11 12.62 19.78 -2.97
C VAL A 11 13.83 20.24 -2.13
N ASN A 12 13.65 21.20 -1.22
CA ASN A 12 14.74 21.65 -0.34
C ASN A 12 15.02 20.65 0.79
N ILE A 13 14.01 19.96 1.34
CA ILE A 13 14.20 18.87 2.32
C ILE A 13 15.05 17.75 1.70
N ALA A 14 14.74 17.31 0.47
CA ALA A 14 15.54 16.31 -0.23
C ALA A 14 17.00 16.76 -0.43
N LYS A 15 17.23 18.06 -0.72
CA LYS A 15 18.60 18.62 -0.79
C LYS A 15 19.31 18.59 0.56
N ILE A 16 18.62 18.94 1.65
CA ILE A 16 19.18 18.89 3.00
C ILE A 16 19.57 17.46 3.36
N GLU A 17 18.69 16.49 3.09
CA GLU A 17 18.98 15.07 3.31
C GLU A 17 20.21 14.61 2.50
N SER A 18 20.32 15.00 1.24
CA SER A 18 21.50 14.71 0.40
C SER A 18 22.79 15.32 0.97
N LEU A 19 22.73 16.55 1.49
CA LEU A 19 23.86 17.22 2.15
C LEU A 19 24.24 16.51 3.46
N LEU A 20 23.27 16.14 4.28
CA LEU A 20 23.47 15.37 5.50
C LEU A 20 24.13 14.02 5.20
N ASN A 21 23.62 13.28 4.22
CA ASN A 21 24.21 12.01 3.79
C ASN A 21 25.64 12.19 3.25
N THR A 22 25.93 13.31 2.59
CA THR A 22 27.29 13.65 2.12
C THR A 22 28.22 13.92 3.30
N PHE A 23 27.75 14.64 4.32
CA PHE A 23 28.48 14.85 5.56
C PHE A 23 28.75 13.53 6.27
N TYR A 24 27.72 12.69 6.42
CA TYR A 24 27.82 11.36 7.01
C TYR A 24 28.83 10.47 6.27
N SER A 25 28.87 10.47 4.94
CA SER A 25 29.85 9.68 4.18
C SER A 25 31.32 10.06 4.46
N LYS A 26 31.57 11.29 4.95
CA LYS A 26 32.90 11.77 5.32
C LYS A 26 33.26 11.49 6.77
N LEU A 27 32.28 11.11 7.62
CA LEU A 27 32.56 10.81 9.01
C LEU A 27 33.39 9.51 9.14
N PRO A 28 34.23 9.42 10.19
CA PRO A 28 34.83 8.17 10.61
C PRO A 28 33.77 7.08 10.79
N GLU A 29 34.13 5.84 10.45
CA GLU A 29 33.24 4.69 10.46
C GLU A 29 32.57 4.49 11.84
N GLU A 30 33.33 4.70 12.92
CA GLU A 30 32.87 4.69 14.32
C GLU A 30 31.71 5.64 14.62
N LEU A 31 31.66 6.80 13.96
CA LEU A 31 30.60 7.80 14.13
C LEU A 31 29.37 7.50 13.25
N ILE A 32 29.56 6.92 12.06
CA ILE A 32 28.45 6.50 11.18
C ILE A 32 27.63 5.36 11.82
N ILE A 33 28.31 4.39 12.43
CA ILE A 33 27.69 3.25 13.12
C ILE A 33 26.84 3.71 14.31
N LYS A 34 27.30 4.71 15.08
CA LYS A 34 26.53 5.23 16.21
C LYS A 34 25.31 6.04 15.81
N THR A 35 25.28 6.58 14.59
CA THR A 35 24.29 7.62 14.21
C THR A 35 23.25 7.15 13.20
N ILE A 36 23.60 6.26 12.26
CA ILE A 36 22.70 5.89 11.14
C ILE A 36 22.41 4.39 11.06
N HIS A 37 23.41 3.55 11.35
CA HIS A 37 23.30 2.09 11.19
C HIS A 37 23.17 1.41 12.55
N LYS A 38 21.97 0.95 12.93
CA LYS A 38 21.78 -0.02 14.05
C LYS A 38 22.38 -1.42 13.73
N SER A 39 23.46 -1.49 12.96
CA SER A 39 24.16 -2.70 12.55
C SER A 39 25.67 -2.44 12.44
N LYS A 40 26.49 -3.41 12.85
CA LYS A 40 27.96 -3.34 12.87
C LYS A 40 28.55 -2.88 11.52
N PRO A 41 29.66 -2.13 11.52
CA PRO A 41 30.34 -1.75 10.29
C PRO A 41 30.86 -2.99 9.59
N ALA A 42 30.59 -3.09 8.29
CA ALA A 42 31.26 -4.07 7.46
C ALA A 42 32.56 -3.45 6.94
N LYS A 43 33.71 -4.02 7.35
CA LYS A 43 34.98 -3.89 6.63
C LYS A 43 34.73 -3.99 5.12
N THR A 44 35.56 -3.35 4.30
CA THR A 44 35.46 -3.42 2.84
C THR A 44 35.26 -4.87 2.40
N LYS A 45 34.05 -5.18 1.93
CA LYS A 45 33.64 -6.54 1.59
C LYS A 45 33.32 -6.57 0.11
N SER A 46 34.06 -7.38 -0.63
CA SER A 46 33.70 -7.70 -2.01
C SER A 46 32.32 -8.35 -2.01
N LEU A 47 31.35 -7.75 -2.72
CA LEU A 47 30.02 -8.32 -2.83
C LEU A 47 30.01 -9.38 -3.93
N ASP A 48 30.53 -9.01 -5.11
CA ASP A 48 30.70 -9.90 -6.26
C ASP A 48 31.86 -9.39 -7.16
N LYS A 49 31.87 -9.80 -8.44
CA LYS A 49 32.88 -9.35 -9.41
C LYS A 49 32.73 -7.86 -9.80
N LYS A 50 31.55 -7.25 -9.60
CA LYS A 50 31.19 -5.91 -10.09
C LYS A 50 31.08 -4.87 -8.97
N TYR A 51 30.73 -5.29 -7.75
CA TYR A 51 30.42 -4.40 -6.64
C TYR A 51 31.23 -4.74 -5.38
N PHE A 52 31.44 -3.71 -4.55
CA PHE A 52 32.00 -3.85 -3.22
C PHE A 52 31.26 -2.95 -2.24
N ILE A 53 31.30 -3.33 -0.97
CA ILE A 53 30.74 -2.54 0.14
C ILE A 53 31.88 -1.85 0.85
N GLU A 54 31.78 -0.55 1.08
CA GLU A 54 32.72 0.23 1.88
C GLU A 54 31.91 1.18 2.78
N LYS A 55 32.16 1.15 4.09
CA LYS A 55 31.49 2.01 5.09
C LYS A 55 29.95 1.99 5.00
N GLY A 56 29.37 0.82 4.69
CA GLY A 56 27.92 0.65 4.56
C GLY A 56 27.30 1.12 3.23
N PHE A 57 28.13 1.55 2.27
CA PHE A 57 27.70 1.96 0.94
C PHE A 57 28.11 0.94 -0.13
N VAL A 58 27.27 0.79 -1.16
CA VAL A 58 27.59 -0.03 -2.34
C VAL A 58 28.32 0.81 -3.39
N HIS A 59 29.40 0.26 -3.94
CA HIS A 59 30.24 0.89 -4.96
C HIS A 59 30.46 -0.05 -6.16
N ILE A 60 30.69 0.54 -7.35
CA ILE A 60 31.08 -0.17 -8.57
C ILE A 60 32.61 -0.32 -8.60
N LYS A 61 33.11 -1.55 -8.82
CA LYS A 61 34.54 -1.83 -9.08
C LYS A 61 34.95 -1.30 -10.46
N ASN A 62 36.20 -0.85 -10.61
CA ASN A 62 36.75 -0.37 -11.90
C ASN A 62 35.89 0.76 -12.52
N TYR A 63 35.57 1.78 -11.72
CA TYR A 63 34.69 2.86 -12.12
C TYR A 63 35.21 3.62 -13.36
N ASN A 64 34.42 3.62 -14.43
CA ASN A 64 34.59 4.45 -15.63
C ASN A 64 33.22 4.68 -16.29
N SER A 65 33.13 5.61 -17.24
CA SER A 65 31.85 5.98 -17.88
C SER A 65 31.11 4.81 -18.52
N LYS A 66 31.81 3.90 -19.21
CA LYS A 66 31.20 2.74 -19.87
C LYS A 66 30.67 1.73 -18.85
N ASN A 67 31.50 1.41 -17.85
CA ASN A 67 31.17 0.47 -16.78
C ASN A 67 30.02 0.99 -15.90
N LEU A 68 29.95 2.31 -15.65
CA LEU A 68 28.83 2.95 -14.97
C LEU A 68 27.52 2.72 -15.72
N LEU A 69 27.47 3.05 -17.02
CA LEU A 69 26.24 2.90 -17.82
C LEU A 69 25.75 1.46 -17.91
N GLN A 70 26.65 0.48 -17.83
CA GLN A 70 26.31 -0.94 -17.83
C GLN A 70 25.82 -1.45 -16.46
N ASN A 71 26.39 -0.95 -15.36
CA ASN A 71 26.24 -1.58 -14.03
C ASN A 71 25.64 -0.67 -12.96
N TRP A 72 25.09 0.49 -13.34
CA TRP A 72 24.53 1.43 -12.36
C TRP A 72 23.33 0.87 -11.59
N LEU A 73 22.45 0.10 -12.25
CA LEU A 73 21.27 -0.50 -11.61
C LEU A 73 21.64 -1.53 -10.55
N GLY A 74 22.72 -2.29 -10.75
CA GLY A 74 23.10 -3.29 -9.75
C GLY A 74 23.61 -2.68 -8.44
N VAL A 75 23.98 -1.39 -8.41
CA VAL A 75 24.19 -0.66 -7.14
C VAL A 75 22.88 -0.52 -6.38
N PHE A 76 21.80 -0.15 -7.08
CA PHE A 76 20.46 0.00 -6.52
C PHE A 76 19.87 -1.36 -6.12
N GLU A 77 20.00 -2.39 -6.95
CA GLU A 77 19.58 -3.75 -6.58
C GLU A 77 20.35 -4.27 -5.37
N SER A 78 21.67 -4.05 -5.32
CA SER A 78 22.49 -4.45 -4.17
C SER A 78 22.10 -3.70 -2.90
N SER A 79 21.81 -2.40 -3.02
CA SER A 79 21.27 -1.58 -1.94
C SER A 79 19.95 -2.15 -1.40
N LEU A 80 19.00 -2.45 -2.30
CA LEU A 80 17.72 -3.08 -1.95
C LEU A 80 17.91 -4.46 -1.30
N ASN A 81 18.82 -5.26 -1.86
CA ASN A 81 19.02 -6.63 -1.42
C ASN A 81 19.72 -6.75 -0.08
N HIS A 82 20.64 -5.84 0.23
CA HIS A 82 21.45 -5.88 1.45
C HIS A 82 21.01 -4.84 2.48
N ASN A 83 19.97 -4.06 2.19
CA ASN A 83 19.50 -2.95 3.03
C ASN A 83 20.63 -1.95 3.34
N LEU A 84 21.34 -1.54 2.29
CA LEU A 84 22.50 -0.64 2.33
C LEU A 84 22.16 0.70 1.68
N PHE A 85 22.83 1.77 2.10
CA PHE A 85 22.67 3.08 1.45
C PHE A 85 23.46 3.14 0.14
N VAL A 86 23.00 4.01 -0.76
CA VAL A 86 23.75 4.37 -1.97
C VAL A 86 24.56 5.64 -1.67
N HIS A 87 25.83 5.64 -2.06
CA HIS A 87 26.72 6.75 -1.74
C HIS A 87 26.26 8.06 -2.42
N PRO A 88 26.20 9.23 -1.74
CA PRO A 88 25.70 10.48 -2.31
C PRO A 88 26.45 10.96 -3.56
N ARG A 89 27.78 10.80 -3.60
CA ARG A 89 28.57 11.05 -4.82
C ARG A 89 28.09 10.21 -6.01
N PHE A 90 27.74 8.95 -5.79
CA PHE A 90 27.20 8.09 -6.84
C PHE A 90 25.84 8.61 -7.30
N LEU A 91 24.95 8.97 -6.38
CA LEU A 91 23.66 9.59 -6.72
C LEU A 91 23.84 10.86 -7.55
N LYS A 92 24.78 11.74 -7.19
CA LYS A 92 25.11 12.95 -7.96
C LYS A 92 25.62 12.61 -9.37
N THR A 93 26.51 11.63 -9.52
CA THR A 93 26.93 11.15 -10.84
C THR A 93 25.73 10.66 -11.66
N ILE A 94 24.85 9.86 -11.06
CA ILE A 94 23.66 9.33 -11.73
C ILE A 94 22.74 10.47 -12.18
N GLU A 95 22.52 11.47 -11.33
CA GLU A 95 21.76 12.67 -11.68
C GLU A 95 22.41 13.38 -12.89
N GLU A 96 23.72 13.67 -12.86
CA GLU A 96 24.44 14.33 -13.95
C GLU A 96 24.40 13.52 -15.27
N LYS A 97 24.43 12.19 -15.16
CA LYS A 97 24.47 11.25 -16.29
C LYS A 97 23.10 10.73 -16.73
N ARG A 98 21.98 11.12 -16.10
CA ARG A 98 20.63 10.59 -16.35
C ARG A 98 20.22 10.55 -17.83
N LYS A 99 20.59 11.56 -18.62
CA LYS A 99 20.32 11.61 -20.07
C LYS A 99 21.14 10.57 -20.86
N GLN A 100 22.38 10.31 -20.43
CA GLN A 100 23.22 9.28 -21.03
C GLN A 100 22.70 7.89 -20.64
N ILE A 101 22.29 7.71 -19.39
CA ILE A 101 21.65 6.49 -18.87
C ILE A 101 20.42 6.13 -19.72
N LYS A 102 19.47 7.06 -19.90
CA LYS A 102 18.29 6.83 -20.75
C LYS A 102 18.66 6.36 -22.16
N LYS A 103 19.65 6.99 -22.79
CA LYS A 103 20.09 6.63 -24.14
C LYS A 103 20.74 5.25 -24.22
N SER A 104 21.33 4.78 -23.12
CA SER A 104 22.02 3.48 -23.06
C SER A 104 21.17 2.38 -22.42
N MET A 105 19.90 2.64 -22.09
CA MET A 105 19.03 1.64 -21.47
C MET A 105 18.88 0.41 -22.38
N THR A 106 19.12 -0.76 -21.82
CA THR A 106 18.84 -2.05 -22.47
C THR A 106 17.51 -2.64 -21.97
N LEU A 107 17.02 -3.67 -22.64
CA LEU A 107 15.83 -4.40 -22.21
C LEU A 107 16.03 -4.99 -20.79
N ASP A 108 17.15 -5.67 -20.56
CA ASP A 108 17.53 -6.23 -19.25
C ASP A 108 17.52 -5.17 -18.13
N GLN A 109 17.93 -3.93 -18.43
CA GLN A 109 17.90 -2.84 -17.46
C GLN A 109 16.47 -2.37 -17.15
N TYR A 110 15.55 -2.43 -18.12
CA TYR A 110 14.13 -2.21 -17.83
C TYR A 110 13.51 -3.37 -17.06
N GLU A 111 13.91 -4.62 -17.30
CA GLU A 111 13.52 -5.78 -16.47
C GLU A 111 13.97 -5.57 -15.02
N THR A 112 15.21 -5.15 -14.80
CA THR A 112 15.71 -4.82 -13.46
C THR A 112 14.90 -3.72 -12.78
N ILE A 113 14.39 -2.72 -13.53
CA ILE A 113 13.51 -1.69 -12.97
C ILE A 113 12.19 -2.32 -12.51
N VAL A 114 11.61 -3.22 -13.31
CA VAL A 114 10.41 -3.98 -12.93
C VAL A 114 10.68 -4.81 -11.67
N ASP A 115 11.84 -5.47 -11.57
CA ASP A 115 12.23 -6.26 -10.39
C ASP A 115 12.38 -5.40 -9.13
N ILE A 116 12.94 -4.18 -9.27
CA ILE A 116 13.03 -3.21 -8.16
C ILE A 116 11.61 -2.80 -7.72
N ILE A 117 10.74 -2.42 -8.65
CA ILE A 117 9.36 -1.98 -8.37
C ILE A 117 8.55 -3.10 -7.69
N SER A 118 8.68 -4.33 -8.18
CA SER A 118 7.91 -5.51 -7.75
C SER A 118 8.59 -6.34 -6.65
N SER A 119 9.65 -5.81 -6.05
CA SER A 119 10.45 -6.52 -5.07
C SER A 119 9.65 -7.00 -3.86
N LYS A 120 10.03 -8.16 -3.32
CA LYS A 120 9.54 -8.64 -2.03
C LYS A 120 10.05 -7.79 -0.86
N LYS A 121 11.20 -7.12 -1.03
CA LYS A 121 11.80 -6.21 -0.04
C LYS A 121 11.11 -4.84 -0.11
N ASN A 122 11.52 -3.90 0.73
CA ASN A 122 10.97 -2.54 0.70
C ASN A 122 11.71 -1.71 -0.36
N PRO A 123 11.08 -1.37 -1.51
CA PRO A 123 11.77 -0.68 -2.60
C PRO A 123 11.88 0.84 -2.39
N ILE A 124 11.26 1.39 -1.34
CA ILE A 124 11.08 2.84 -1.21
C ILE A 124 12.38 3.63 -1.25
N GLN A 125 13.43 3.13 -0.60
CA GLN A 125 14.72 3.83 -0.56
C GLN A 125 15.34 3.94 -1.96
N VAL A 126 15.30 2.86 -2.73
CA VAL A 126 15.81 2.85 -4.10
C VAL A 126 14.96 3.74 -4.99
N LEU A 127 13.63 3.62 -4.92
CA LEU A 127 12.74 4.40 -5.76
C LEU A 127 12.82 5.91 -5.44
N ARG A 128 12.96 6.30 -4.17
CA ARG A 128 13.24 7.70 -3.77
C ARG A 128 14.56 8.18 -4.36
N ASN A 129 15.64 7.39 -4.27
CA ASN A 129 16.91 7.76 -4.90
C ASN A 129 16.77 7.96 -6.43
N LEU A 130 15.99 7.12 -7.12
CA LEU A 130 15.73 7.26 -8.56
C LEU A 130 14.84 8.47 -8.88
N ASN A 131 13.92 8.83 -7.98
CA ASN A 131 13.06 10.02 -8.09
C ASN A 131 13.88 11.31 -7.88
N ASP A 132 14.68 11.36 -6.82
CA ASP A 132 15.47 12.53 -6.44
C ASP A 132 16.59 12.83 -7.44
N THR A 133 17.20 11.79 -8.01
CA THR A 133 18.16 11.92 -9.13
C THR A 133 17.48 12.19 -10.47
N LYS A 134 16.14 12.27 -10.51
CA LYS A 134 15.29 12.47 -11.70
C LYS A 134 15.49 11.42 -12.78
N VAL A 135 16.03 10.26 -12.42
CA VAL A 135 16.17 9.13 -13.34
C VAL A 135 14.78 8.63 -13.74
N LEU A 136 13.85 8.49 -12.79
CA LEU A 136 12.47 8.11 -13.11
C LEU A 136 11.82 9.08 -14.09
N ASN A 137 12.01 10.39 -13.91
CA ASN A 137 11.45 11.42 -14.79
C ASN A 137 12.02 11.34 -16.22
N GLU A 138 13.30 10.97 -16.34
CA GLU A 138 13.97 10.89 -17.63
C GLU A 138 13.59 9.60 -18.37
N LEU A 139 13.48 8.47 -17.66
CA LEU A 139 13.03 7.17 -18.19
C LEU A 139 11.53 7.16 -18.52
N PHE A 140 10.72 7.76 -17.64
CA PHE A 140 9.27 7.85 -17.75
C PHE A 140 8.84 9.33 -17.64
N PRO A 141 8.88 10.08 -18.76
CA PRO A 141 8.44 11.48 -18.79
C PRO A 141 7.03 11.69 -18.24
N GLU A 142 6.15 10.69 -18.39
CA GLU A 142 4.80 10.68 -17.85
C GLU A 142 4.78 10.77 -16.32
N PHE A 143 5.65 10.01 -15.64
CA PHE A 143 5.85 10.10 -14.19
C PHE A 143 6.48 11.45 -13.80
N GLY A 144 7.41 11.95 -14.62
CA GLY A 144 8.06 13.25 -14.39
C GLY A 144 7.09 14.46 -14.31
N ARG A 145 5.85 14.32 -14.79
CA ARG A 145 4.81 15.36 -14.71
C ARG A 145 4.33 15.60 -13.28
N VAL A 146 4.31 14.55 -12.46
CA VAL A 146 3.86 14.62 -11.07
C VAL A 146 4.99 14.87 -10.08
N TRP A 147 6.22 15.06 -10.56
CA TRP A 147 7.39 15.30 -9.72
C TRP A 147 7.29 16.60 -8.92
N GLY A 148 7.35 16.48 -7.59
CA GLY A 148 7.12 17.57 -6.65
C GLY A 148 5.76 18.24 -6.84
N GLN A 149 4.77 17.57 -7.43
CA GLN A 149 3.43 18.11 -7.59
C GLN A 149 2.71 18.07 -6.25
N VAL A 150 2.36 19.22 -5.71
CA VAL A 150 1.53 19.31 -4.50
C VAL A 150 0.08 19.46 -4.93
N GLN A 151 -0.82 18.75 -4.25
CA GLN A 151 -2.25 18.99 -4.36
C GLN A 151 -2.71 19.77 -3.14
N PHE A 152 -3.33 20.92 -3.38
CA PHE A 152 -3.91 21.72 -2.30
C PHE A 152 -5.27 21.12 -1.90
N ASP A 153 -5.21 20.17 -0.98
CA ASP A 153 -6.35 19.48 -0.37
C ASP A 153 -5.96 19.20 1.09
N ILE A 154 -6.89 19.40 2.02
CA ILE A 154 -6.74 19.21 3.48
C ILE A 154 -6.24 17.82 3.90
N TYR A 155 -6.30 16.82 3.03
CA TYR A 155 -5.89 15.45 3.30
C TYR A 155 -4.51 15.08 2.71
N HIS A 156 -4.02 15.77 1.68
CA HIS A 156 -2.78 15.40 0.99
C HIS A 156 -1.54 15.97 1.69
N HIS A 157 -0.88 15.11 2.47
CA HIS A 157 0.33 15.49 3.23
C HIS A 157 1.60 15.52 2.37
N TYR A 158 1.61 14.83 1.24
CA TYR A 158 2.80 14.59 0.41
C TYR A 158 2.60 15.10 -1.02
N THR A 159 3.71 15.30 -1.74
CA THR A 159 3.66 15.50 -3.19
C THR A 159 3.17 14.21 -3.87
N THR A 160 2.57 14.33 -5.06
CA THR A 160 2.00 13.19 -5.79
C THR A 160 3.05 12.11 -6.06
N ASP A 161 4.27 12.47 -6.45
CA ASP A 161 5.37 11.51 -6.62
C ASP A 161 5.72 10.79 -5.31
N GLU A 162 5.82 11.50 -4.19
CA GLU A 162 6.11 10.89 -2.88
C GLU A 162 4.96 9.98 -2.42
N HIS A 163 3.71 10.40 -2.63
CA HIS A 163 2.53 9.57 -2.40
C HIS A 163 2.60 8.24 -3.18
N LEU A 164 2.91 8.31 -4.49
CA LEU A 164 3.09 7.11 -5.33
C LEU A 164 4.15 6.17 -4.78
N LEU A 165 5.29 6.70 -4.29
CA LEU A 165 6.33 5.89 -3.66
C LEU A 165 5.88 5.28 -2.32
N LEU A 166 5.14 6.04 -1.51
CA LEU A 166 4.61 5.60 -0.23
C LEU A 166 3.59 4.46 -0.38
N THR A 167 2.82 4.42 -1.46
CA THR A 167 1.89 3.29 -1.70
C THR A 167 2.61 1.93 -1.72
N LEU A 168 3.81 1.85 -2.31
CA LEU A 168 4.63 0.64 -2.32
C LEU A 168 5.21 0.30 -0.95
N TYR A 169 5.57 1.31 -0.16
CA TYR A 169 5.94 1.11 1.25
C TYR A 169 4.77 0.53 2.05
N HIS A 170 3.56 1.08 1.89
CA HIS A 170 2.38 0.56 2.57
C HIS A 170 2.05 -0.86 2.13
N LEU A 171 2.23 -1.21 0.86
CA LEU A 171 2.09 -2.61 0.42
C LEU A 171 3.12 -3.52 1.11
N HIS A 172 4.37 -3.08 1.25
CA HIS A 172 5.40 -3.83 1.99
C HIS A 172 5.01 -4.05 3.47
N GLU A 173 4.53 -3.02 4.16
CA GLU A 173 4.07 -3.13 5.55
C GLU A 173 2.80 -3.99 5.68
N LEU A 174 1.86 -3.85 4.76
CA LEU A 174 0.61 -4.61 4.74
C LEU A 174 0.89 -6.12 4.61
N LYS A 175 1.87 -6.51 3.78
CA LYS A 175 2.33 -7.89 3.60
C LYS A 175 2.95 -8.52 4.86
N LYS A 176 3.24 -7.76 5.93
CA LYS A 176 3.71 -8.31 7.22
C LYS A 176 2.56 -8.88 8.06
N LYS A 177 1.33 -8.43 7.81
CA LYS A 177 0.12 -8.88 8.52
C LYS A 177 -0.46 -10.12 7.82
N SER A 178 -0.69 -11.21 8.57
CA SER A 178 -1.04 -12.53 8.03
C SER A 178 -2.18 -12.51 7.00
N PHE A 179 -3.31 -11.87 7.35
CA PHE A 179 -4.49 -11.78 6.49
C PHE A 179 -4.17 -11.21 5.09
N TYR A 180 -3.47 -10.07 5.02
CA TYR A 180 -3.18 -9.42 3.75
C TYR A 180 -2.05 -10.13 2.99
N LYS A 181 -1.09 -10.71 3.71
CA LYS A 181 -0.05 -11.56 3.12
C LYS A 181 -0.66 -12.74 2.37
N GLU A 182 -1.68 -13.37 2.94
CA GLU A 182 -2.38 -14.49 2.31
C GLU A 182 -3.08 -14.04 1.02
N ILE A 183 -3.83 -12.94 1.06
CA ILE A 183 -4.49 -12.37 -0.13
C ILE A 183 -3.46 -12.08 -1.22
N TYR A 184 -2.38 -11.39 -0.85
CA TYR A 184 -1.29 -11.06 -1.77
C TYR A 184 -0.64 -12.31 -2.37
N SER A 185 -0.44 -13.36 -1.57
CA SER A 185 0.21 -14.60 -2.04
C SER A 185 -0.58 -15.32 -3.13
N ARG A 186 -1.92 -15.22 -3.08
CA ARG A 186 -2.86 -15.83 -4.04
C ARG A 186 -3.01 -15.05 -5.34
N LEU A 187 -2.50 -13.80 -5.42
CA LEU A 187 -2.49 -13.05 -6.66
C LEU A 187 -1.58 -13.71 -7.69
N HIS A 188 -2.06 -13.81 -8.93
CA HIS A 188 -1.27 -14.30 -10.05
C HIS A 188 -0.40 -13.16 -10.60
N GLN A 189 -1.00 -11.98 -10.81
CA GLN A 189 -0.36 -10.80 -11.39
C GLN A 189 0.13 -9.83 -10.31
N LYS A 190 1.07 -10.29 -9.49
CA LYS A 190 1.67 -9.47 -8.41
C LYS A 190 2.40 -8.24 -8.94
N VAL A 191 3.05 -8.37 -10.10
CA VAL A 191 3.79 -7.28 -10.75
C VAL A 191 2.82 -6.18 -11.15
N ALA A 192 1.66 -6.54 -11.71
CA ALA A 192 0.62 -5.57 -12.06
C ALA A 192 0.20 -4.68 -10.89
N LEU A 193 0.00 -5.26 -9.69
CA LEU A 193 -0.36 -4.47 -8.51
C LEU A 193 0.72 -3.44 -8.15
N HIS A 194 2.01 -3.80 -8.20
CA HIS A 194 3.09 -2.87 -7.86
C HIS A 194 3.22 -1.76 -8.92
N VAL A 195 3.13 -2.13 -10.19
CA VAL A 195 3.18 -1.18 -11.31
C VAL A 195 1.99 -0.22 -11.25
N ALA A 196 0.78 -0.72 -11.01
CA ALA A 196 -0.40 0.12 -10.84
C ALA A 196 -0.23 1.10 -9.68
N LEU A 197 0.22 0.64 -8.51
CA LEU A 197 0.45 1.50 -7.35
C LEU A 197 1.40 2.66 -7.66
N LEU A 198 2.50 2.37 -8.36
CA LEU A 198 3.49 3.38 -8.73
C LEU A 198 2.99 4.41 -9.76
N PHE A 199 2.04 4.03 -10.62
CA PHE A 199 1.65 4.87 -11.76
C PHE A 199 0.20 5.38 -11.75
N HIS A 200 -0.62 5.02 -10.78
CA HIS A 200 -2.07 5.28 -10.84
C HIS A 200 -2.45 6.76 -10.99
N ASP A 201 -1.69 7.64 -10.36
CA ASP A 201 -2.02 9.06 -10.24
C ASP A 201 -1.22 9.98 -11.18
N ILE A 202 -0.46 9.41 -12.12
CA ILE A 202 0.32 10.20 -13.09
C ILE A 202 -0.56 11.03 -14.04
N GLY A 203 -1.86 10.74 -14.09
CA GLY A 203 -2.86 11.48 -14.85
C GLY A 203 -3.38 12.76 -14.18
N LYS A 204 -2.94 13.07 -12.95
CA LYS A 204 -3.34 14.30 -12.26
C LYS A 204 -2.97 15.54 -13.09
N LYS A 205 -3.87 16.54 -13.14
CA LYS A 205 -3.78 17.75 -14.00
C LYS A 205 -3.78 17.44 -15.52
N GLY A 206 -4.37 16.32 -15.91
CA GLY A 206 -4.65 15.97 -17.31
C GLY A 206 -5.91 16.64 -17.88
N PRO A 207 -6.14 16.53 -19.20
CA PRO A 207 -7.32 17.10 -19.87
C PRO A 207 -8.61 16.28 -19.67
N LYS A 208 -8.54 15.11 -19.02
CA LYS A 208 -9.65 14.18 -18.73
C LYS A 208 -9.64 13.84 -17.23
N SER A 209 -10.55 12.97 -16.78
CA SER A 209 -10.44 12.39 -15.44
C SER A 209 -9.05 11.76 -15.24
N HIS A 210 -8.48 11.92 -14.05
CA HIS A 210 -7.09 11.55 -13.80
C HIS A 210 -6.86 10.04 -13.94
N SER A 211 -7.86 9.21 -13.66
CA SER A 211 -7.77 7.75 -13.83
C SER A 211 -7.70 7.33 -15.30
N ILE A 212 -8.58 7.89 -16.16
CA ILE A 212 -8.57 7.61 -17.61
C ILE A 212 -7.27 8.12 -18.23
N TYR A 213 -6.87 9.35 -17.89
CA TYR A 213 -5.63 9.90 -18.41
C TYR A 213 -4.39 9.16 -17.87
N GLY A 214 -4.41 8.74 -16.61
CA GLY A 214 -3.37 7.92 -15.99
C GLY A 214 -3.18 6.58 -16.71
N LYS A 215 -4.29 5.93 -17.11
CA LYS A 215 -4.26 4.72 -17.95
C LYS A 215 -3.59 4.99 -19.30
N GLU A 216 -3.99 6.04 -20.02
CA GLU A 216 -3.39 6.41 -21.32
C GLU A 216 -1.88 6.71 -21.22
N LEU A 217 -1.45 7.38 -20.16
CA LEU A 217 -0.04 7.65 -19.90
C LEU A 217 0.72 6.38 -19.56
N THR A 218 0.15 5.50 -18.74
CA THR A 218 0.76 4.22 -18.36
C THR A 218 0.90 3.28 -19.55
N GLN A 219 -0.06 3.27 -20.49
CA GLN A 219 0.08 2.55 -21.76
C GLN A 219 1.34 2.96 -22.54
N LYS A 220 1.75 4.23 -22.48
CA LYS A 220 2.99 4.70 -23.11
C LYS A 220 4.23 4.20 -22.37
N ILE A 221 4.15 4.09 -21.04
CA ILE A 221 5.21 3.53 -20.20
C ILE A 221 5.44 2.04 -20.54
N PHE A 222 4.39 1.27 -20.82
CA PHE A 222 4.49 -0.16 -21.14
C PHE A 222 5.18 -0.47 -22.47
N LYS A 223 5.36 0.54 -23.34
CA LYS A 223 6.25 0.40 -24.51
C LYS A 223 7.73 0.31 -24.13
N ARG A 224 8.08 0.68 -22.90
CA ARG A 224 9.45 0.68 -22.36
C ARG A 224 9.64 -0.40 -21.29
N LEU A 225 8.63 -0.66 -20.47
CA LEU A 225 8.67 -1.70 -19.44
C LEU A 225 8.31 -3.08 -20.03
N PRO A 226 9.20 -4.09 -19.92
CA PRO A 226 8.90 -5.45 -20.31
C PRO A 226 7.97 -6.08 -19.27
N LEU A 227 6.69 -6.13 -19.60
CA LEU A 227 5.63 -6.73 -18.78
C LEU A 227 4.84 -7.75 -19.62
N SER A 228 4.37 -8.82 -18.98
CA SER A 228 3.41 -9.74 -19.59
C SER A 228 2.14 -9.00 -20.02
N VAL A 229 1.41 -9.54 -21.00
CA VAL A 229 0.15 -8.92 -21.46
C VAL A 229 -0.85 -8.86 -20.31
N GLU A 230 -0.92 -9.92 -19.51
CA GLU A 230 -1.79 -10.04 -18.35
C GLU A 230 -1.45 -8.99 -17.27
N ASP A 231 -0.16 -8.77 -17.00
CA ASP A 231 0.26 -7.73 -16.05
C ASP A 231 -0.08 -6.33 -16.56
N GLN A 232 0.08 -6.09 -17.87
CA GLN A 232 -0.30 -4.81 -18.48
C GLN A 232 -1.80 -4.56 -18.36
N GLU A 233 -2.63 -5.53 -18.74
CA GLU A 233 -4.09 -5.41 -18.70
C GLU A 233 -4.61 -5.16 -17.28
N LEU A 234 -4.14 -5.94 -16.30
CA LEU A 234 -4.56 -5.76 -14.91
C LEU A 234 -4.07 -4.42 -14.36
N SER A 235 -2.83 -4.01 -14.68
CA SER A 235 -2.31 -2.71 -14.24
C SER A 235 -3.16 -1.56 -14.74
N LEU A 236 -3.48 -1.55 -16.04
CA LEU A 236 -4.30 -0.50 -16.65
C LEU A 236 -5.72 -0.48 -16.07
N TRP A 237 -6.30 -1.66 -15.83
CA TRP A 237 -7.61 -1.77 -15.21
C TRP A 237 -7.60 -1.22 -13.78
N LEU A 238 -6.58 -1.56 -12.98
CA LEU A 238 -6.42 -1.04 -11.62
C LEU A 238 -6.28 0.49 -11.61
N ILE A 239 -5.46 1.05 -12.50
CA ILE A 239 -5.26 2.50 -12.61
C ILE A 239 -6.56 3.22 -13.02
N GLU A 240 -7.34 2.67 -13.94
CA GLU A 240 -8.60 3.27 -14.35
C GLU A 240 -9.67 3.20 -13.25
N ASN A 241 -9.67 2.13 -12.46
CA ASN A 241 -10.71 1.82 -11.48
C ASN A 241 -10.24 2.00 -10.02
N HIS A 242 -9.10 2.67 -9.77
CA HIS A 242 -8.49 2.70 -8.42
C HIS A 242 -9.41 3.28 -7.34
N LEU A 243 -10.33 4.18 -7.70
CA LEU A 243 -11.28 4.78 -6.76
C LEU A 243 -12.51 3.89 -6.50
N LEU A 244 -12.82 2.94 -7.39
CA LEU A 244 -14.07 2.17 -7.39
C LEU A 244 -14.38 1.56 -6.03
N MET A 245 -13.40 0.88 -5.41
CA MET A 245 -13.67 0.18 -4.16
C MET A 245 -13.89 1.14 -2.99
N SER A 246 -13.13 2.23 -2.92
CA SER A 246 -13.31 3.26 -1.89
C SER A 246 -14.64 4.00 -2.05
N ASP A 247 -15.03 4.32 -3.29
CA ASP A 247 -16.29 4.98 -3.59
C ASP A 247 -17.48 4.11 -3.21
N ILE A 248 -17.46 2.82 -3.58
CA ILE A 248 -18.53 1.89 -3.23
C ILE A 248 -18.59 1.67 -1.72
N ALA A 249 -17.46 1.31 -1.09
CA ALA A 249 -17.44 0.94 0.32
C ALA A 249 -17.79 2.08 1.27
N PHE A 250 -17.49 3.34 0.92
CA PHE A 250 -17.68 4.48 1.83
C PHE A 250 -18.97 5.27 1.58
N LYS A 251 -19.60 5.12 0.40
CA LYS A 251 -20.82 5.88 0.04
C LYS A 251 -22.08 5.01 -0.02
N ASN A 252 -21.95 3.68 0.03
CA ASN A 252 -23.06 2.73 -0.04
C ASN A 252 -22.98 1.73 1.12
N ASP A 253 -24.01 0.90 1.28
CA ASP A 253 -23.95 -0.24 2.18
C ASP A 253 -23.19 -1.40 1.49
N PRO A 254 -22.00 -1.79 1.97
CA PRO A 254 -21.22 -2.88 1.37
C PRO A 254 -21.83 -4.27 1.61
N GLN A 255 -22.98 -4.38 2.29
CA GLN A 255 -23.76 -5.61 2.48
C GLN A 255 -24.97 -5.71 1.55
N ASP A 256 -25.34 -4.63 0.86
CA ASP A 256 -26.47 -4.62 -0.06
C ASP A 256 -26.15 -5.48 -1.32
N PRO A 257 -26.95 -6.54 -1.60
CA PRO A 257 -26.75 -7.38 -2.77
C PRO A 257 -26.68 -6.64 -4.11
N ASP A 258 -27.45 -5.56 -4.28
CA ASP A 258 -27.47 -4.79 -5.53
C ASP A 258 -26.18 -3.97 -5.71
N VAL A 259 -25.65 -3.45 -4.60
CA VAL A 259 -24.35 -2.76 -4.55
C VAL A 259 -23.22 -3.74 -4.86
N ILE A 260 -23.26 -4.94 -4.27
CA ILE A 260 -22.27 -6.00 -4.51
C ILE A 260 -22.32 -6.47 -5.97
N ALA A 261 -23.52 -6.69 -6.53
CA ALA A 261 -23.70 -7.06 -7.92
C ALA A 261 -23.15 -5.99 -8.87
N SER A 262 -23.42 -4.71 -8.60
CA SER A 262 -22.90 -3.58 -9.38
C SER A 262 -21.38 -3.48 -9.33
N PHE A 263 -20.78 -3.65 -8.14
CA PHE A 263 -19.33 -3.66 -7.98
C PHE A 263 -18.68 -4.83 -8.72
N THR A 264 -19.21 -6.04 -8.56
CA THR A 264 -18.66 -7.26 -9.20
C THR A 264 -18.89 -7.30 -10.70
N ALA A 265 -19.90 -6.62 -11.24
CA ALA A 265 -20.05 -6.44 -12.69
C ALA A 265 -18.83 -5.71 -13.30
N ILE A 266 -18.21 -4.79 -12.54
CA ILE A 266 -17.00 -4.07 -12.95
C ILE A 266 -15.74 -4.87 -12.56
N ALA A 267 -15.63 -5.25 -11.28
CA ALA A 267 -14.56 -6.06 -10.71
C ALA A 267 -14.86 -7.56 -10.86
N ASN A 268 -15.02 -7.99 -12.11
CA ASN A 268 -15.58 -9.28 -12.53
C ASN A 268 -14.72 -10.53 -12.30
N THR A 269 -13.61 -10.41 -11.57
CA THR A 269 -12.75 -11.56 -11.22
C THR A 269 -12.21 -11.43 -9.81
N GLN A 270 -11.94 -12.57 -9.16
CA GLN A 270 -11.30 -12.55 -7.85
C GLN A 270 -9.94 -11.86 -7.87
N GLU A 271 -9.17 -12.00 -8.97
CA GLU A 271 -7.88 -11.32 -9.14
C GLU A 271 -8.03 -9.79 -9.06
N LYS A 272 -9.03 -9.23 -9.77
CA LYS A 272 -9.34 -7.80 -9.76
C LYS A 272 -9.83 -7.32 -8.40
N VAL A 273 -10.77 -8.02 -7.78
CA VAL A 273 -11.27 -7.68 -6.43
C VAL A 273 -10.15 -7.69 -5.40
N ASN A 274 -9.31 -8.72 -5.40
CA ASN A 274 -8.20 -8.87 -4.46
C ASN A 274 -7.13 -7.80 -4.66
N SER A 275 -6.77 -7.54 -5.91
CA SER A 275 -5.78 -6.53 -6.27
C SER A 275 -6.28 -5.13 -5.92
N LEU A 276 -7.53 -4.80 -6.26
CA LEU A 276 -8.13 -3.51 -5.97
C LEU A 276 -8.28 -3.28 -4.46
N PHE A 277 -8.58 -4.32 -3.69
CA PHE A 277 -8.62 -4.22 -2.22
C PHE A 277 -7.27 -3.87 -1.62
N LEU A 278 -6.21 -4.61 -1.98
CA LEU A 278 -4.86 -4.29 -1.50
C LEU A 278 -4.40 -2.92 -1.99
N PHE A 279 -4.70 -2.60 -3.25
CA PHE A 279 -4.42 -1.31 -3.84
C PHE A 279 -5.05 -0.17 -3.00
N THR A 280 -6.36 -0.24 -2.77
CA THR A 280 -7.15 0.80 -2.09
C THR A 280 -6.63 1.04 -0.68
N LEU A 281 -6.25 -0.02 0.05
CA LEU A 281 -5.64 0.12 1.37
C LEU A 281 -4.31 0.88 1.32
N CYS A 282 -3.47 0.59 0.32
CA CYS A 282 -2.16 1.23 0.19
C CYS A 282 -2.27 2.69 -0.22
N ASP A 283 -3.18 2.99 -1.16
CA ASP A 283 -3.49 4.33 -1.62
C ASP A 283 -3.98 5.23 -0.47
N ILE A 284 -5.04 4.80 0.24
CA ILE A 284 -5.59 5.54 1.38
C ILE A 284 -4.54 5.72 2.50
N ALA A 285 -3.72 4.71 2.78
CA ALA A 285 -2.66 4.82 3.78
C ALA A 285 -1.57 5.82 3.38
N ALA A 286 -1.25 5.93 2.09
CA ALA A 286 -0.24 6.83 1.55
C ALA A 286 -0.69 8.31 1.52
N VAL A 287 -1.98 8.60 1.69
CA VAL A 287 -2.49 9.99 1.78
C VAL A 287 -1.97 10.69 3.04
N GLY A 288 -1.92 9.98 4.16
CA GLY A 288 -1.47 10.54 5.44
C GLY A 288 -1.77 9.65 6.65
N PRO A 289 -1.21 10.01 7.83
CA PRO A 289 -1.47 9.29 9.06
C PRO A 289 -2.96 9.36 9.42
N ASN A 290 -3.47 8.28 10.05
CA ASN A 290 -4.86 8.15 10.51
C ASN A 290 -5.96 8.15 9.42
N ILE A 291 -5.64 8.41 8.15
CA ILE A 291 -6.60 8.36 7.05
C ILE A 291 -7.11 6.93 6.86
N LEU A 292 -6.23 5.92 6.83
CA LEU A 292 -6.65 4.52 6.87
C LEU A 292 -6.93 4.09 8.32
N ASN A 293 -8.18 4.21 8.75
CA ASN A 293 -8.63 3.80 10.08
C ASN A 293 -9.40 2.46 10.08
N GLU A 294 -9.64 1.91 11.27
CA GLU A 294 -10.29 0.58 11.43
C GLU A 294 -11.70 0.53 10.84
N TRP A 295 -12.46 1.63 10.89
CA TRP A 295 -13.80 1.69 10.29
C TRP A 295 -13.72 1.58 8.76
N ARG A 296 -12.87 2.37 8.10
CA ARG A 296 -12.64 2.25 6.65
C ARG A 296 -12.16 0.86 6.27
N ILE A 297 -11.27 0.26 7.07
CA ILE A 297 -10.81 -1.12 6.86
C ILE A 297 -11.98 -2.11 6.95
N SER A 298 -12.88 -1.97 7.93
CA SER A 298 -14.06 -2.85 8.05
C SER A 298 -14.98 -2.78 6.84
N LEU A 299 -15.25 -1.58 6.31
CA LEU A 299 -16.09 -1.42 5.11
C LEU A 299 -15.44 -2.05 3.88
N LEU A 300 -14.14 -1.81 3.67
CA LEU A 300 -13.39 -2.42 2.56
C LEU A 300 -13.35 -3.95 2.67
N ARG A 301 -13.20 -4.49 3.89
CA ARG A 301 -13.25 -5.95 4.14
C ARG A 301 -14.63 -6.52 3.88
N SER A 302 -15.69 -5.85 4.34
CA SER A 302 -17.07 -6.27 4.07
C SER A 302 -17.31 -6.39 2.57
N LEU A 303 -16.95 -5.37 1.80
CA LEU A 303 -17.09 -5.39 0.34
C LEU A 303 -16.22 -6.48 -0.31
N LEU A 304 -14.97 -6.67 0.14
CA LEU A 304 -14.08 -7.73 -0.35
C LEU A 304 -14.72 -9.12 -0.18
N PHE A 305 -15.20 -9.44 1.01
CA PHE A 305 -15.73 -10.77 1.32
C PHE A 305 -17.02 -11.02 0.55
N ASN A 306 -17.94 -10.04 0.55
CA ASN A 306 -19.20 -10.12 -0.20
C ASN A 306 -18.98 -10.25 -1.71
N ALA A 307 -18.04 -9.48 -2.28
CA ALA A 307 -17.73 -9.57 -3.71
C ALA A 307 -17.09 -10.91 -4.08
N ARG A 308 -16.19 -11.46 -3.25
CA ARG A 308 -15.62 -12.80 -3.46
C ARG A 308 -16.70 -13.88 -3.44
N ASP A 309 -17.62 -13.76 -2.49
CA ASP A 309 -18.74 -14.69 -2.31
C ASP A 309 -19.61 -14.72 -3.57
N PHE A 310 -20.04 -13.54 -3.99
CA PHE A 310 -20.86 -13.34 -5.18
C PHE A 310 -20.19 -13.88 -6.45
N LEU A 311 -18.88 -13.65 -6.64
CA LEU A 311 -18.13 -14.15 -7.79
C LEU A 311 -17.93 -15.68 -7.78
N GLN A 312 -17.85 -16.30 -6.60
CA GLN A 312 -17.65 -17.75 -6.50
C GLN A 312 -18.93 -18.54 -6.72
N ARG A 313 -20.09 -17.99 -6.35
CA ARG A 313 -21.32 -18.76 -6.24
C ARG A 313 -22.47 -18.24 -7.09
N GLY A 314 -22.39 -17.03 -7.63
CA GLY A 314 -23.62 -16.28 -7.92
C GLY A 314 -24.36 -16.00 -6.61
N LEU A 315 -25.65 -15.66 -6.65
CA LEU A 315 -26.47 -15.26 -5.48
C LEU A 315 -26.65 -16.32 -4.35
N ASP A 316 -25.86 -17.41 -4.30
CA ASP A 316 -26.01 -18.49 -3.32
C ASP A 316 -24.99 -18.41 -2.18
N THR A 317 -25.38 -17.87 -1.02
CA THR A 317 -24.54 -17.41 0.11
C THR A 317 -24.01 -18.48 1.10
N ALA A 318 -23.72 -19.73 0.69
CA ALA A 318 -23.58 -20.84 1.66
C ALA A 318 -22.19 -21.34 2.20
N ASN A 319 -20.97 -20.99 1.76
CA ASN A 319 -19.73 -21.73 2.19
C ASN A 319 -18.39 -20.95 2.26
N TYR A 320 -18.04 -20.40 3.43
CA TYR A 320 -16.82 -19.59 3.68
C TYR A 320 -15.58 -20.39 4.17
N SER A 321 -14.38 -19.79 4.05
CA SER A 321 -13.09 -20.32 4.54
C SER A 321 -13.01 -20.36 6.07
N SER A 322 -12.95 -21.56 6.63
CA SER A 322 -12.99 -21.85 8.08
C SER A 322 -11.79 -21.31 8.89
N SER A 323 -10.60 -21.18 8.29
CA SER A 323 -9.35 -20.89 9.02
C SER A 323 -9.21 -19.43 9.48
N VAL A 324 -9.65 -18.47 8.67
CA VAL A 324 -9.62 -17.03 9.01
C VAL A 324 -10.63 -16.75 10.13
N GLN A 325 -11.78 -17.41 10.07
CA GLN A 325 -12.85 -17.31 11.07
C GLN A 325 -12.40 -17.84 12.43
N GLU A 326 -11.77 -19.02 12.45
CA GLU A 326 -11.24 -19.59 13.69
C GLU A 326 -10.22 -18.66 14.34
N SER A 327 -9.35 -18.04 13.54
CA SER A 327 -8.35 -17.09 14.04
C SER A 327 -8.98 -15.84 14.65
N LEU A 328 -9.99 -15.25 13.98
CA LEU A 328 -10.70 -14.06 14.49
C LEU A 328 -11.53 -14.38 15.73
N LYS A 329 -12.27 -15.50 15.73
CA LYS A 329 -13.06 -15.99 16.86
C LYS A 329 -12.16 -16.22 18.09
N LYS A 330 -10.98 -16.82 17.90
CA LYS A 330 -9.98 -17.01 18.95
C LYS A 330 -9.49 -15.68 19.53
N LEU A 331 -9.20 -14.71 18.67
CA LEU A 331 -8.68 -13.39 19.09
C LEU A 331 -9.73 -12.57 19.88
N VAL A 332 -11.01 -12.65 19.50
CA VAL A 332 -12.12 -12.06 20.28
C VAL A 332 -12.22 -12.76 21.65
N LEU A 333 -12.16 -14.09 21.67
CA LEU A 333 -12.22 -14.87 22.91
C LEU A 333 -11.03 -14.58 23.83
N GLU A 334 -9.82 -14.35 23.32
CA GLU A 334 -8.66 -14.01 24.14
C GLU A 334 -8.83 -12.67 24.86
N GLN A 335 -9.45 -11.69 24.20
CA GLN A 335 -9.66 -10.33 24.70
C GLN A 335 -10.91 -10.20 25.60
N ALA A 336 -11.80 -11.18 25.62
CA ALA A 336 -13.03 -11.19 26.40
C ALA A 336 -12.81 -11.54 27.89
N ASP A 337 -13.60 -10.91 28.77
CA ASP A 337 -13.70 -11.29 30.18
C ASP A 337 -14.44 -12.64 30.37
N LYS A 338 -14.53 -13.12 31.62
CA LYS A 338 -15.09 -14.44 31.94
C LYS A 338 -16.57 -14.57 31.56
N GLU A 339 -17.37 -13.52 31.75
CA GLU A 339 -18.80 -13.51 31.44
C GLU A 339 -19.03 -13.44 29.93
N MET A 340 -18.29 -12.55 29.26
CA MET A 340 -18.30 -12.35 27.82
C MET A 340 -17.87 -13.62 27.06
N LYS A 341 -16.87 -14.35 27.55
CA LYS A 341 -16.46 -15.64 26.98
C LYS A 341 -17.59 -16.66 26.95
N VAL A 342 -18.40 -16.72 28.01
CA VAL A 342 -19.56 -17.63 28.07
C VAL A 342 -20.63 -17.21 27.07
N PHE A 343 -20.94 -15.91 27.01
CA PHE A 343 -21.88 -15.36 26.05
C PHE A 343 -21.44 -15.66 24.62
N ILE A 344 -20.21 -15.29 24.24
CA ILE A 344 -19.65 -15.50 22.90
C ILE A 344 -19.76 -16.98 22.50
N LYS A 345 -19.31 -17.91 23.35
CA LYS A 345 -19.38 -19.35 23.03
C LYS A 345 -20.82 -19.82 22.77
N LYS A 346 -21.80 -19.30 23.51
CA LYS A 346 -23.22 -19.64 23.33
C LYS A 346 -23.82 -18.97 22.10
N SER A 347 -23.41 -17.74 21.82
CA SER A 347 -24.00 -16.90 20.78
C SER A 347 -23.36 -17.09 19.40
N MET A 348 -22.11 -17.58 19.34
CA MET A 348 -21.31 -17.75 18.12
C MET A 348 -22.02 -18.48 16.97
N ARG A 349 -22.90 -19.42 17.29
CA ARG A 349 -23.67 -20.20 16.31
C ARG A 349 -24.78 -19.42 15.61
N TYR A 350 -25.21 -18.30 16.18
CA TYR A 350 -26.29 -17.47 15.65
C TYR A 350 -25.77 -16.34 14.75
N PHE A 351 -24.47 -16.04 14.84
CA PHE A 351 -23.85 -15.03 13.99
C PHE A 351 -23.44 -15.65 12.65
N PRO A 352 -23.87 -15.07 11.51
CA PRO A 352 -23.36 -15.47 10.22
C PRO A 352 -21.85 -15.24 10.21
N ASN A 353 -21.13 -16.09 9.49
CA ASN A 353 -19.68 -15.99 9.43
C ASN A 353 -19.18 -14.60 9.00
N LEU A 354 -19.92 -13.94 8.11
CA LEU A 354 -19.70 -12.56 7.68
C LEU A 354 -19.61 -11.55 8.83
N TYR A 355 -20.37 -11.74 9.91
CA TYR A 355 -20.34 -10.83 11.05
C TYR A 355 -18.96 -10.80 11.70
N TRP A 356 -18.33 -11.96 11.86
CA TRP A 356 -17.00 -12.08 12.47
C TRP A 356 -15.89 -11.49 11.60
N GLU A 357 -16.11 -11.47 10.29
CA GLU A 357 -15.15 -10.98 9.30
C GLU A 357 -15.30 -9.46 9.04
N ALA A 358 -16.52 -8.93 9.19
CA ALA A 358 -16.83 -7.53 8.98
C ALA A 358 -16.29 -6.61 10.09
N PHE A 359 -16.24 -7.09 11.34
CA PHE A 359 -15.91 -6.26 12.50
C PHE A 359 -14.56 -6.62 13.14
N SER A 360 -13.87 -5.63 13.73
CA SER A 360 -12.64 -5.88 14.51
C SER A 360 -12.98 -6.56 15.84
N SER A 361 -12.00 -7.23 16.46
CA SER A 361 -12.24 -7.91 17.74
C SER A 361 -12.75 -6.98 18.84
N LYS A 362 -12.22 -5.75 18.89
CA LYS A 362 -12.68 -4.72 19.83
C LYS A 362 -14.12 -4.29 19.56
N MET A 363 -14.49 -4.05 18.30
CA MET A 363 -15.85 -3.64 17.95
C MET A 363 -16.86 -4.75 18.25
N ILE A 364 -16.49 -6.02 17.99
CA ILE A 364 -17.31 -7.18 18.37
C ILE A 364 -17.54 -7.21 19.89
N LEU A 365 -16.48 -7.00 20.69
CA LEU A 365 -16.59 -6.93 22.15
C LEU A 365 -17.45 -5.75 22.63
N ASP A 366 -17.32 -4.58 22.00
CA ASP A 366 -18.12 -3.40 22.32
C ASP A 366 -19.62 -3.67 22.04
N ILE A 367 -19.94 -4.31 20.91
CA ILE A 367 -21.31 -4.69 20.53
C ILE A 367 -21.88 -5.72 21.48
N PHE A 368 -21.15 -6.79 21.77
CA PHE A 368 -21.62 -7.84 22.70
C PHE A 368 -21.73 -7.33 24.13
N GLY A 369 -20.81 -6.48 24.58
CA GLY A 369 -20.87 -5.82 25.88
C GLY A 369 -22.14 -4.98 26.02
N PHE A 370 -22.48 -4.24 24.97
CA PHE A 370 -23.72 -3.48 24.96
C PHE A 370 -24.97 -4.36 24.92
N TYR A 371 -24.94 -5.49 24.20
CA TYR A 371 -26.05 -6.43 24.18
C TYR A 371 -26.29 -7.10 25.54
N LEU A 372 -25.23 -7.50 26.24
CA LEU A 372 -25.35 -8.06 27.60
C LEU A 372 -25.93 -7.03 28.58
N ASP A 373 -25.53 -5.76 28.50
CA ASP A 373 -26.13 -4.69 29.29
C ASP A 373 -27.61 -4.49 28.97
N TYR A 374 -27.97 -4.53 27.69
CA TYR A 374 -29.36 -4.46 27.23
C TYR A 374 -30.21 -5.60 27.83
N GLN A 375 -29.74 -6.84 27.75
CA GLN A 375 -30.44 -8.01 28.29
C GLN A 375 -30.59 -7.95 29.81
N LYS A 376 -29.53 -7.58 30.53
CA LYS A 376 -29.57 -7.42 32.00
C LYS A 376 -30.59 -6.38 32.44
N ASN A 377 -30.69 -5.28 31.71
CA ASN A 377 -31.54 -4.15 32.08
C ASN A 377 -32.96 -4.21 31.49
N LYS A 378 -33.32 -5.26 30.72
CA LYS A 378 -34.64 -5.47 30.09
C LYS A 378 -35.19 -4.21 29.40
N LYS A 379 -34.34 -3.49 28.68
CA LYS A 379 -34.73 -2.25 27.97
C LYS A 379 -35.50 -2.61 26.70
N GLU A 380 -36.47 -1.79 26.29
CA GLU A 380 -37.20 -1.98 25.01
C GLU A 380 -36.40 -1.43 23.81
N LEU A 381 -35.61 -0.39 24.02
CA LEU A 381 -34.73 0.23 23.03
C LEU A 381 -33.47 0.67 23.75
N SER A 382 -32.31 0.48 23.13
CA SER A 382 -31.06 1.02 23.67
C SER A 382 -30.17 1.53 22.56
N VAL A 383 -29.66 2.75 22.77
CA VAL A 383 -28.72 3.40 21.87
C VAL A 383 -27.44 3.70 22.64
N LYS A 384 -26.30 3.30 22.10
CA LYS A 384 -24.98 3.60 22.66
C LYS A 384 -24.12 4.30 21.63
N PHE A 385 -23.64 5.47 22.01
CA PHE A 385 -22.64 6.21 21.26
C PHE A 385 -21.25 5.77 21.75
N LEU A 386 -20.46 5.22 20.84
CA LEU A 386 -19.06 4.87 21.06
C LEU A 386 -18.20 5.97 20.46
N ASN A 387 -17.68 6.83 21.34
CA ASN A 387 -16.66 7.80 20.98
C ASN A 387 -15.30 7.12 21.11
N TYR A 388 -14.73 6.72 19.99
CA TYR A 388 -13.34 6.27 19.96
C TYR A 388 -12.43 7.50 20.11
N ASN A 389 -11.23 7.33 20.69
CA ASN A 389 -10.31 8.43 21.03
C ASN A 389 -9.87 9.31 19.83
N ASN A 390 -10.29 9.00 18.60
CA ASN A 390 -10.00 9.77 17.41
C ASN A 390 -11.21 10.66 17.06
N LYS A 391 -11.01 11.97 16.94
CA LYS A 391 -12.09 12.98 16.77
C LYS A 391 -12.86 12.90 15.43
N GLU A 392 -12.55 11.93 14.58
CA GLU A 392 -13.07 11.85 13.20
C GLU A 392 -14.28 10.93 13.02
N TYR A 393 -14.55 10.01 13.96
CA TYR A 393 -15.74 9.16 13.88
C TYR A 393 -16.24 8.69 15.26
N GLY A 394 -17.56 8.57 15.37
CA GLY A 394 -18.25 7.85 16.44
C GLY A 394 -18.99 6.66 15.85
N ALA A 395 -19.19 5.60 16.62
CA ALA A 395 -20.11 4.53 16.23
C ALA A 395 -21.39 4.64 17.06
N VAL A 396 -22.53 4.34 16.45
CA VAL A 396 -23.82 4.25 17.15
C VAL A 396 -24.27 2.81 17.08
N ILE A 397 -24.44 2.17 18.23
CA ILE A 397 -25.07 0.86 18.32
C ILE A 397 -26.51 1.07 18.75
N VAL A 398 -27.44 0.54 17.96
CA VAL A 398 -28.88 0.57 18.25
C VAL A 398 -29.35 -0.86 18.41
N ILE A 399 -29.96 -1.17 19.55
CA ILE A 399 -30.62 -2.44 19.83
C ILE A 399 -32.11 -2.15 19.99
N CYS A 400 -32.95 -2.78 19.17
CA CYS A 400 -34.41 -2.63 19.19
C CYS A 400 -35.08 -3.98 18.89
N PRO A 401 -36.37 -4.17 19.25
CA PRO A 401 -37.04 -5.47 19.16
C PRO A 401 -37.55 -5.79 17.74
N ASN A 402 -37.56 -4.81 16.83
CA ASN A 402 -38.45 -4.81 15.66
C ASN A 402 -37.76 -5.06 14.31
N ARG A 403 -36.54 -5.58 14.30
CA ARG A 403 -35.89 -6.10 13.08
C ARG A 403 -35.27 -7.45 13.38
N SER A 404 -35.24 -8.33 12.38
CA SER A 404 -34.45 -9.55 12.38
C SER A 404 -32.97 -9.20 12.55
N GLY A 405 -32.53 -9.05 13.80
CA GLY A 405 -31.15 -8.90 14.19
C GLY A 405 -30.48 -10.26 14.35
N VAL A 406 -29.16 -10.26 14.34
CA VAL A 406 -28.32 -11.46 14.42
C VAL A 406 -28.46 -12.22 15.75
N LEU A 407 -28.95 -11.53 16.79
CA LEU A 407 -29.24 -12.10 18.09
C LEU A 407 -30.76 -12.29 18.20
N LYS A 408 -31.22 -13.48 17.82
CA LYS A 408 -32.56 -13.96 18.18
C LYS A 408 -32.49 -14.47 19.62
N ASP A 409 -33.23 -13.83 20.52
CA ASP A 409 -33.64 -14.47 21.77
C ASP A 409 -34.69 -15.56 21.51
#